data_AF-A0A938YHW6-F1
#
_entry.id   AF-A0A938YHW6-F1
#
_cell.length_a   1.000
_cell.length_b   1.000
_cell.length_c   1.000
_cell.angle_alpha   90.00
_cell.angle_beta   90.00
_cell.angle_gamma   90.00
#
_symmetry.space_group_name_H-M   'P 1'
#
loop_
_entity.id
_entity.type
_entity.pdbx_description
1 polymer ?
#
loop_
_entity_poly.entity_id
_entity_poly.type
_entity_poly.pdbx_seq_one_letter_code
_entity_poly.pdbx_strand_id
1 'polypeptide(L)' 'MSTDKLHLLTGGTLIVIGVVLALTTRGVRTPIVTLDKLGIVLAVLGAIEVAVTAVIMARAGRGGRAVR' A
#
# COMPACT_ATOMS: atom_id res chain seq x y z
N MET A 1 -1.45 19.46 6.05
CA MET A 1 -0.73 18.32 5.44
C MET A 1 -1.43 17.98 4.14
N SER A 2 -0.75 17.91 3.00
CA SER A 2 -1.38 17.67 1.69
C SER A 2 -1.89 16.23 1.59
N THR A 3 -3.09 16.02 1.04
CA THR A 3 -3.78 14.73 0.94
C THR A 3 -2.91 13.65 0.25
N ASP A 4 -2.10 14.04 -0.75
CA ASP A 4 -1.19 13.11 -1.43
C ASP A 4 -0.14 12.49 -0.49
N LYS A 5 0.36 13.26 0.49
CA LYS A 5 1.29 12.74 1.50
C LYS A 5 0.62 11.74 2.43
N LEU A 6 -0.67 11.92 2.71
CA LEU A 6 -1.44 11.01 3.55
C LEU A 6 -1.63 9.65 2.86
N HIS A 7 -1.95 9.64 1.56
CA HIS A 7 -2.06 8.38 0.79
C HIS A 7 -0.74 7.61 0.74
N LEU A 8 0.37 8.31 0.47
CA LEU A 8 1.70 7.68 0.45
C LEU A 8 2.10 7.10 1.82
N LEU A 9 1.83 7.83 2.92
CA LEU A 9 2.08 7.34 4.27
C LEU A 9 1.19 6.14 4.62
N THR A 10 -0.09 6.19 4.25
CA THR A 10 -1.05 5.12 4.54
C THR A 10 -0.68 3.85 3.77
N GLY A 11 -0.40 3.96 2.47
CA GLY A 11 0.07 2.85 1.65
C GLY A 11 1.38 2.25 2.16
N GLY A 12 2.36 3.09 2.52
CA GLY A 12 3.62 2.64 3.14
C GLY A 12 3.40 1.90 4.46
N THR A 13 2.51 2.39 5.31
CA THR A 13 2.19 1.77 6.60
C THR A 13 1.51 0.40 6.41
N LEU A 14 0.60 0.29 5.44
CA LEU A 14 -0.05 -0.98 5.09
C LEU A 14 0.94 -2.03 4.58
N ILE A 15 1.93 -1.64 3.77
CA ILE A 15 3.00 -2.53 3.32
C ILE A 15 3.79 -3.06 4.53
N VAL A 16 4.22 -2.17 5.42
CA VAL A 16 5.00 -2.55 6.61
C VAL A 16 4.20 -3.50 7.50
N ILE A 17 2.94 -3.16 7.83
CA ILE A 17 2.09 -4.00 8.66
C ILE A 17 1.83 -5.36 8.00
N GLY A 18 1.55 -5.38 6.70
CA GLY A 18 1.32 -6.62 5.94
C GLY A 18 2.54 -7.53 5.93
N VAL A 19 3.73 -6.98 5.69
CA VAL A 19 5.00 -7.73 5.71
C VAL A 19 5.30 -8.26 7.12
N VAL A 20 5.15 -7.43 8.15
CA VAL A 20 5.37 -7.85 9.55
C VAL A 20 4.42 -8.99 9.92
N LEU A 21 3.13 -8.87 9.60
CA LEU A 21 2.16 -9.95 9.82
C LEU A 21 2.56 -11.22 9.06
N ALA A 22 2.87 -11.12 7.77
CA ALA A 22 3.21 -12.28 6.95
C ALA A 22 4.46 -13.04 7.43
N LEU A 23 5.42 -12.34 8.02
CA LEU A 23 6.65 -12.95 8.54
C LEU A 23 6.48 -13.49 9.97
N THR A 24 5.74 -12.80 10.82
CA THR A 24 5.60 -13.16 12.24
C THR A 24 4.51 -14.20 12.51
N THR A 25 3.52 -14.35 11.63
CA THR A 25 2.35 -15.22 11.86
C THR A 25 2.38 -16.53 11.08
N ARG A 26 3.52 -16.89 10.46
CA ARG A 26 3.71 -18.18 9.78
C ARG A 26 3.44 -19.33 10.76
N GLY A 27 2.24 -19.91 10.70
CA GLY A 27 1.83 -21.06 11.52
C GLY A 27 0.63 -20.82 12.43
N VAL A 28 0.13 -19.60 12.56
CA VAL A 28 -1.10 -19.31 13.34
C VAL A 28 -2.33 -19.64 12.50
N ARG A 29 -2.85 -20.88 12.64
CA ARG A 29 -4.14 -21.27 12.07
C ARG A 29 -5.27 -20.74 12.94
N THR A 30 -5.71 -19.52 12.65
CA THR A 30 -7.00 -19.01 13.14
C THR A 30 -8.15 -19.63 12.32
N PRO A 31 -9.26 -20.02 12.97
CA PRO A 31 -10.29 -20.88 12.37
C PRO A 31 -11.09 -20.26 11.21
N ILE A 32 -10.97 -18.94 10.97
CA ILE A 32 -11.76 -18.22 9.94
C ILE A 32 -10.87 -17.78 8.76
N VAL A 33 -9.62 -17.38 9.02
CA VAL A 33 -8.63 -16.92 8.02
C VAL A 33 -7.23 -17.10 8.58
N THR A 34 -6.27 -17.60 7.79
CA THR A 34 -4.88 -17.75 8.24
C THR A 34 -4.18 -16.37 8.25
N LEU A 35 -3.56 -15.95 9.37
CA LEU A 35 -2.98 -14.60 9.53
C LEU A 35 -1.86 -14.29 8.52
N ASP A 36 -1.12 -15.30 8.07
CA ASP A 36 -0.10 -15.19 7.02
C ASP A 36 -0.73 -14.73 5.70
N LYS A 37 -1.91 -15.25 5.35
CA LYS A 37 -2.65 -14.83 4.15
C LYS A 37 -3.14 -13.40 4.27
N LEU A 38 -3.59 -12.98 5.45
CA LEU A 38 -3.98 -11.58 5.70
C LEU A 38 -2.79 -10.62 5.55
N GLY A 39 -1.61 -11.01 6.05
CA GLY A 39 -0.39 -10.23 5.88
C GLY A 39 -0.03 -10.02 4.40
N ILE A 40 -0.13 -11.08 3.59
CA ILE A 40 0.09 -11.01 2.14
C ILE A 40 -0.93 -10.08 1.47
N VAL A 41 -2.23 -10.20 1.82
CA VAL A 41 -3.28 -9.35 1.25
C VAL A 41 -3.04 -7.88 1.59
N LEU A 42 -2.71 -7.56 2.84
CA LEU A 42 -2.41 -6.19 3.26
C LEU A 42 -1.17 -5.62 2.56
N ALA A 43 -0.13 -6.44 2.37
CA ALA A 43 1.07 -6.03 1.64
C ALA A 43 0.74 -5.71 0.17
N VAL A 44 -0.08 -6.54 -0.48
CA VAL A 44 -0.52 -6.33 -1.88
C VAL A 44 -1.39 -5.08 -1.99
N LEU A 45 -2.35 -4.88 -1.10
CA LEU A 45 -3.20 -3.68 -1.10
C LEU A 45 -2.38 -2.40 -0.89
N GLY A 46 -1.42 -2.42 0.05
CA GLY A 46 -0.51 -1.30 0.25
C GLY A 46 0.35 -1.00 -0.99
N ALA A 47 0.85 -2.03 -1.68
CA ALA A 47 1.59 -1.87 -2.93
C ALA A 47 0.72 -1.27 -4.06
N ILE A 48 -0.55 -1.69 -4.16
CA ILE A 48 -1.50 -1.14 -5.13
C ILE A 48 -1.77 0.34 -4.84
N GLU A 49 -2.05 0.71 -3.59
CA GLU A 49 -2.27 2.10 -3.18
C GLU A 49 -1.09 2.98 -3.61
N VAL A 50 0.15 2.58 -3.27
CA VAL A 50 1.36 3.33 -3.62
C VAL A 50 1.54 3.45 -5.14
N ALA A 51 1.33 2.36 -5.88
CA ALA A 51 1.47 2.35 -7.34
C ALA A 51 0.43 3.27 -8.01
N VAL A 52 -0.83 3.21 -7.58
CA VAL A 52 -1.91 4.04 -8.12
C VAL A 52 -1.67 5.52 -7.80
N THR A 53 -1.33 5.86 -6.55
CA THR A 53 -0.99 7.24 -6.18
C THR A 53 0.18 7.77 -7.00
N ALA A 54 1.25 6.97 -7.19
CA ALA A 54 2.39 7.36 -8.00
C ALA A 54 2.00 7.61 -9.47
N VAL A 55 1.15 6.76 -10.05
CA VAL A 55 0.64 6.94 -11.43
C VAL A 55 -0.21 8.20 -11.56
N ILE A 56 -1.09 8.47 -10.60
CA ILE A 56 -1.94 9.68 -10.59
C ILE A 56 -1.06 10.92 -10.50
N MET A 57 -0.09 10.96 -9.57
CA MET A 57 0.84 12.08 -9.43
C MET A 57 1.68 12.28 -10.71
N ALA A 58 2.17 11.20 -11.32
CA ALA A 58 2.93 11.27 -12.56
C ALA A 58 2.08 11.77 -13.74
N ARG A 59 0.80 11.42 -13.81
CA ARG A 59 -0.14 11.92 -14.83
C ARG A 59 -0.51 13.38 -14.59
N ALA A 60 -0.77 13.77 -13.34
CA ALA A 60 -1.06 15.16 -12.96
C ALA A 60 0.12 16.10 -13.28
N GLY A 61 1.36 15.67 -13.04
CA GLY A 61 2.56 16.44 -13.34
C GLY A 61 2.86 16.60 -14.84
N ARG A 62 2.32 15.74 -15.72
CA ARG A 62 2.52 15.85 -17.19
C ARG A 62 1.58 16.87 -17.85
N GLY A 63 0.39 17.11 -17.28
CA GLY A 63 -0.57 18.08 -17.84
C GLY A 63 -0.12 19.55 -17.74
N GLY A 64 0.63 19.91 -16.70
CA GLY A 64 1.14 21.28 -16.51
C GLY A 64 2.40 21.63 -17.30
N ARG A 65 3.05 20.66 -17.95
CA ARG A 65 4.34 20.82 -18.63
C ARG A 65 4.22 21.08 -20.13
N ALA A 66 3.03 20.90 -20.70
CA ALA A 66 2.74 21.16 -22.12
C ALA A 66 2.20 22.58 -22.40
N VAL A 67 1.97 23.39 -21.35
CA VAL A 67 1.38 24.74 -21.42
C VAL A 67 2.29 25.77 -20.72
N ARG A 68 3.62 25.59 -20.79
CA ARG A 68 4.60 26.57 -20.34
C ARG A 68 5.64 26.81 -21.42
#